data_AF-A0A1Y2GA27-F1
#
_entry.id   AF-A0A1Y2GA27-F1
#
_cell.length_a   1.000
_cell.length_b   1.000
_cell.length_c   1.000
_cell.angle_alpha   90.00
_cell.angle_beta   90.00
_cell.angle_gamma   90.00
#
_symmetry.space_group_name_H-M   'P 1'
#
loop_
_entity.id
_entity.type
_entity.pdbx_description
1 polymer ?
#
loop_
_entity_poly.entity_id
_entity_poly.type
_entity_poly.pdbx_seq_one_letter_code
_entity_poly.pdbx_strand_id
1 'polypeptide(L)'
;MVVRNIAIFTGGAVIGAVAMGGYFKSKQETKPVPLTTQQQQQQTPTVPTPQYTPLSQVPIKNTNISSPSPSPPVVIRPPPGLPAGNSRKILPFGFPGPVNDVFSREAYVASYNRQFRHPNWVAEHLTAASLVAGDGVVRGNNFMEDTLIPDLYKAHLADYFRSGYDRGHMVPAADCKRNQNAMDETFYLSNIAPQVGNGFNRDYWAHFENFCRNLTKKYSDVYVITGPLYLPQQDPTNGKFFVKYEVIGNPPNIAVPTHFYKVILTDKGNGDMTIGAFVLPNDKIQNEVPLTAFQVPVEAVEKASGLKFFEMLERKALKNLCKDTECKILIHPKSLQNRDQKALPAH
;
A
#
# COMPACT_ATOMS: atom_id res chain seq x y z
N MET A 1 6.83 -25.54 3.01
CA MET A 1 7.22 -25.51 4.43
C MET A 1 7.06 -24.07 4.88
N VAL A 2 5.95 -23.73 5.53
CA VAL A 2 5.61 -22.36 5.92
C VAL A 2 6.48 -22.01 7.14
N VAL A 3 7.43 -21.10 6.96
CA VAL A 3 8.18 -20.54 8.09
C VAL A 3 7.23 -19.61 8.83
N ARG A 4 6.83 -20.02 10.04
CA ARG A 4 6.06 -19.18 10.97
C ARG A 4 6.94 -18.03 11.44
N ASN A 5 6.88 -16.89 10.76
CA ASN A 5 7.36 -15.62 11.31
C ASN A 5 6.18 -14.90 11.95
N ILE A 6 5.73 -15.40 13.09
CA ILE A 6 4.90 -14.60 14.00
C ILE A 6 5.84 -13.55 14.56
N ALA A 7 5.67 -12.30 14.17
CA ALA A 7 6.26 -11.17 14.89
C ALA A 7 5.67 -11.20 16.30
N ILE A 8 6.43 -11.72 17.26
CA ILE A 8 6.05 -11.72 18.66
C ILE A 8 6.13 -10.25 19.11
N PHE A 9 4.98 -9.60 19.22
CA PHE A 9 4.84 -8.42 20.06
C PHE A 9 4.96 -8.88 21.52
N THR A 10 6.18 -8.98 22.04
CA THR A 10 6.39 -9.23 23.48
C THR A 10 5.97 -7.98 24.26
N GLY A 11 4.70 -7.92 24.64
CA GLY A 11 4.31 -7.30 25.91
C GLY A 11 4.78 -8.22 27.03
N GLY A 12 5.64 -7.72 27.91
CA GLY A 12 6.27 -8.52 28.95
C GLY A 12 5.28 -9.15 29.91
N ALA A 13 5.32 -10.49 30.02
CA ALA A 13 4.97 -11.26 31.21
C ALA A 13 5.72 -12.60 31.14
N VAL A 14 6.44 -12.92 32.22
CA VAL A 14 7.27 -14.11 32.41
C VAL A 14 6.39 -15.34 32.73
N ILE A 15 6.78 -16.52 32.23
CA ILE A 15 6.83 -17.85 32.90
C ILE A 15 6.66 -18.98 31.86
N GLY A 16 7.56 -19.98 31.91
CA GLY A 16 7.25 -21.37 31.54
C GLY A 16 7.97 -21.94 30.31
N ALA A 17 9.18 -22.46 30.50
CA ALA A 17 9.91 -23.26 29.51
C ALA A 17 9.34 -24.69 29.41
N VAL A 18 9.10 -25.17 28.19
CA VAL A 18 8.99 -26.60 27.88
C VAL A 18 9.85 -26.91 26.67
N ALA A 19 10.80 -27.81 26.86
CA ALA A 19 11.76 -28.29 25.86
C ALA A 19 11.08 -29.21 24.83
N MET A 20 11.42 -29.04 23.55
CA MET A 20 11.13 -30.02 22.50
C MET A 20 12.39 -30.25 21.66
N GLY A 21 12.78 -31.53 21.64
CA GLY A 21 14.05 -32.03 21.12
C GLY A 21 14.21 -31.90 19.60
N GLY A 22 15.47 -31.76 19.20
CA GLY A 22 15.90 -31.66 17.82
C GLY A 22 15.85 -32.99 17.07
N TYR A 23 15.52 -32.91 15.79
CA TYR A 23 15.79 -33.94 14.80
C TYR A 23 16.67 -33.31 13.71
N PHE A 24 17.96 -33.62 13.75
CA PHE A 24 18.90 -33.30 12.69
C PHE A 24 18.73 -34.31 11.56
N LYS A 25 18.55 -33.83 10.32
CA LYS A 25 18.75 -34.65 9.11
C LYS A 25 19.78 -33.98 8.21
N SER A 26 20.77 -34.78 7.86
CA SER A 26 22.05 -34.46 7.23
C SER A 26 21.94 -33.79 5.85
N LYS A 27 22.85 -32.83 5.61
CA LYS A 27 23.12 -32.16 4.33
C LYS A 27 23.71 -33.17 3.33
N GLN A 28 23.24 -33.13 2.08
CA GLN A 28 24.01 -33.61 0.94
C GLN A 28 24.63 -32.40 0.22
N GLU A 29 25.95 -32.37 0.21
CA GLU A 29 26.79 -31.46 -0.56
C GLU A 29 26.68 -31.77 -2.05
N THR A 30 26.50 -30.74 -2.86
CA THR A 30 26.71 -30.80 -4.32
C THR A 30 28.01 -30.10 -4.66
N LYS A 31 28.89 -30.84 -5.34
CA LYS A 31 30.24 -30.40 -5.75
C LYS A 31 30.16 -29.34 -6.88
N PRO A 32 31.12 -28.40 -6.96
CA PRO A 32 31.17 -27.40 -8.02
C PRO A 32 31.66 -28.00 -9.35
N VAL A 33 31.03 -27.55 -10.44
CA VAL A 33 31.42 -27.85 -11.84
C VAL A 33 32.44 -26.79 -12.32
N PRO A 34 33.48 -27.14 -13.10
CA PRO A 34 34.53 -26.19 -13.49
C PRO A 34 34.06 -25.21 -14.58
N LEU A 35 34.38 -23.92 -14.42
CA LEU A 35 34.35 -22.95 -15.51
C LEU A 35 35.50 -23.23 -16.48
N THR A 36 35.17 -23.42 -17.75
CA THR A 36 36.16 -23.41 -18.84
C THR A 36 36.13 -22.03 -19.51
N THR A 37 37.25 -21.32 -19.44
CA THR A 37 37.49 -20.03 -20.09
C THR A 37 37.79 -20.29 -21.58
N GLN A 38 37.01 -19.72 -22.48
CA GLN A 38 37.44 -19.51 -23.87
C GLN A 38 37.45 -18.01 -24.15
N GLN A 39 38.65 -17.52 -24.49
CA GLN A 39 38.90 -16.19 -25.03
C GLN A 39 38.39 -16.15 -26.48
N GLN A 40 37.53 -15.18 -26.81
CA GLN A 40 37.34 -14.73 -28.18
C GLN A 40 37.47 -13.20 -28.25
N GLN A 41 38.30 -12.78 -29.21
CA GLN A 41 38.65 -11.41 -29.50
C GLN A 41 37.51 -10.64 -30.17
N GLN A 42 37.20 -9.52 -29.56
CA GLN A 42 36.64 -8.25 -30.03
C GLN A 42 36.42 -8.04 -31.55
N GLN A 43 35.19 -7.68 -31.93
CA GLN A 43 34.90 -6.69 -32.97
C GLN A 43 33.74 -5.79 -32.52
N THR A 44 33.98 -4.49 -32.52
CA THR A 44 33.05 -3.43 -32.10
C THR A 44 32.19 -3.01 -33.30
N PRO A 45 30.84 -3.06 -33.25
CA PRO A 45 30.02 -2.40 -34.25
C PRO A 45 29.93 -0.91 -33.93
N THR A 46 30.38 -0.07 -34.87
CA THR A 46 30.14 1.38 -34.88
C THR A 46 28.65 1.66 -35.07
N VAL A 47 28.02 2.30 -34.08
CA VAL A 47 26.65 2.82 -34.18
C VAL A 47 26.67 4.15 -34.95
N PRO A 48 25.90 4.31 -36.04
CA PRO A 48 25.82 5.58 -36.75
C PRO A 48 25.03 6.61 -35.95
N THR A 49 25.58 7.82 -35.87
CA THR A 49 25.00 9.02 -35.27
C THR A 49 23.76 9.46 -36.07
N PRO A 50 22.59 9.70 -35.46
CA PRO A 50 21.45 10.27 -36.17
C PRO A 50 21.72 11.74 -36.53
N GLN A 51 21.74 12.04 -37.83
CA GLN A 51 21.74 13.41 -38.35
C GLN A 51 20.33 13.99 -38.22
N TYR A 52 20.19 15.07 -37.44
CA TYR A 52 18.98 15.88 -37.40
C TYR A 52 18.92 16.78 -38.64
N THR A 53 18.00 16.49 -39.56
CA THR A 53 17.55 17.45 -40.57
C THR A 53 16.62 18.48 -39.92
N PRO A 54 16.88 19.80 -40.05
CA PRO A 54 15.94 20.81 -39.58
C PRO A 54 14.68 20.81 -40.47
N LEU A 55 13.52 20.68 -39.83
CA LEU A 55 12.21 20.79 -40.48
C LEU A 55 12.00 22.22 -41.00
N SER A 56 11.59 22.34 -42.26
CA SER A 56 11.18 23.60 -42.89
C SER A 56 10.00 24.22 -42.13
N GLN A 57 10.14 25.50 -41.78
CA GLN A 57 9.08 26.29 -41.17
C GLN A 57 8.00 26.59 -42.22
N VAL A 58 6.79 26.07 -41.98
CA VAL A 58 5.57 26.49 -42.69
C VAL A 58 5.01 27.72 -41.96
N PRO A 59 4.64 28.82 -42.66
CA PRO A 59 4.10 30.01 -41.99
C PRO A 59 2.67 29.75 -41.51
N ILE A 60 2.46 29.77 -40.20
CA ILE A 60 1.12 29.69 -39.60
C ILE A 60 0.52 31.10 -39.59
N LYS A 61 -0.63 31.26 -40.27
CA LYS A 61 -1.49 32.45 -40.22
C LYS A 61 -2.06 32.62 -38.80
N ASN A 62 -1.92 33.82 -38.25
CA ASN A 62 -2.51 34.21 -36.97
C ASN A 62 -4.04 34.12 -37.01
N THR A 63 -4.61 33.14 -36.30
CA THR A 63 -6.01 33.15 -35.88
C THR A 63 -6.05 33.24 -34.35
N ASN A 64 -6.59 34.34 -33.84
CA ASN A 64 -6.85 34.56 -32.42
C ASN A 64 -7.76 33.46 -31.88
N ILE A 65 -7.19 32.55 -31.07
CA ILE A 65 -7.95 31.64 -30.21
C ILE A 65 -7.58 32.01 -28.78
N SER A 66 -8.59 32.46 -28.04
CA SER A 66 -8.53 32.79 -26.61
C SER A 66 -8.14 31.56 -25.79
N SER A 67 -7.00 31.65 -25.12
CA SER A 67 -6.51 30.66 -24.17
C SER A 67 -7.44 30.56 -22.95
N PRO A 68 -7.71 29.35 -22.41
CA PRO A 68 -8.42 29.24 -21.14
C PRO A 68 -7.54 29.76 -20.00
N SER A 69 -8.16 30.52 -19.09
CA SER A 69 -7.53 31.09 -17.90
C SER A 69 -6.83 30.01 -17.07
N PRO A 70 -5.63 30.24 -16.53
CA PRO A 70 -5.01 29.32 -15.59
C PRO A 70 -5.88 29.21 -14.34
N SER A 71 -6.13 27.97 -13.90
CA SER A 71 -6.73 27.69 -12.59
C SER A 71 -5.90 28.37 -11.50
N PRO A 72 -6.53 28.90 -10.44
CA PRO A 72 -5.77 29.53 -9.36
C PRO A 72 -4.77 28.53 -8.76
N PRO A 73 -3.56 28.98 -8.40
CA PRO A 73 -2.57 28.11 -7.78
C PRO A 73 -3.17 27.52 -6.51
N VAL A 74 -3.03 26.20 -6.35
CA VAL A 74 -3.35 25.50 -5.11
C VAL A 74 -2.61 26.21 -3.98
N VAL A 75 -3.36 26.80 -3.05
CA VAL A 75 -2.79 27.44 -1.87
C VAL A 75 -2.23 26.34 -0.99
N ILE A 76 -0.92 26.10 -1.09
CA ILE A 76 -0.19 25.22 -0.17
C ILE A 76 -0.20 25.93 1.19
N ARG A 77 -1.10 25.50 2.09
CA ARG A 77 -1.03 25.93 3.49
C ARG A 77 0.29 25.45 4.08
N PRO A 78 1.04 26.31 4.80
CA PRO A 78 2.18 25.84 5.58
C PRO A 78 1.69 24.76 6.56
N PRO A 79 2.48 23.71 6.84
CA PRO A 79 2.11 22.72 7.83
C PRO A 79 1.87 23.40 9.20
N PRO A 80 0.94 22.89 10.02
CA PRO A 80 0.69 23.45 11.35
C PRO A 80 1.96 23.37 12.21
N GLY A 81 2.34 24.48 12.82
CA GLY A 81 3.35 24.52 13.88
C GLY A 81 4.78 24.72 13.40
N LEU A 82 5.10 25.89 12.86
CA LEU A 82 6.48 26.36 12.89
C LEU A 82 6.85 26.70 14.36
N PRO A 83 7.98 26.22 14.89
CA PRO A 83 8.48 26.73 16.17
C PRO A 83 8.74 28.22 16.01
N ALA A 84 8.00 29.05 16.74
CA ALA A 84 8.28 30.47 16.84
C ALA A 84 9.70 30.69 17.41
N GLY A 85 10.44 31.68 16.89
CA GLY A 85 11.75 32.08 17.42
C GLY A 85 12.93 31.87 16.46
N ASN A 86 14.08 31.41 17.00
CA ASN A 86 15.40 31.35 16.34
C ASN A 86 15.46 30.43 15.08
N SER A 87 14.41 29.66 14.82
CA SER A 87 14.29 28.74 13.68
C SER A 87 14.52 29.41 12.33
N ARG A 88 14.04 30.65 12.12
CA ARG A 88 14.28 31.42 10.88
C ARG A 88 15.74 31.85 10.67
N LYS A 89 16.55 31.96 11.74
CA LYS A 89 17.99 32.24 11.60
C LYS A 89 18.78 30.98 11.26
N ILE A 90 18.31 29.82 11.72
CA ILE A 90 18.95 28.53 11.50
C ILE A 90 18.58 27.94 10.14
N LEU A 91 17.33 28.11 9.69
CA LEU A 91 16.82 27.63 8.41
C LEU A 91 16.28 28.79 7.54
N PRO A 92 17.13 29.76 7.18
CA PRO A 92 16.69 30.94 6.43
C PRO A 92 16.18 30.61 5.02
N PHE A 93 16.60 29.46 4.47
CA PHE A 93 16.25 29.02 3.12
C PHE A 93 15.23 27.87 3.09
N GLY A 94 14.52 27.66 4.19
CA GLY A 94 13.40 26.71 4.26
C GLY A 94 13.72 25.43 5.03
N PHE A 95 12.67 24.62 5.23
CA PHE A 95 12.71 23.39 5.99
C PHE A 95 12.87 22.20 5.04
N PRO A 96 13.81 21.27 5.31
CA PRO A 96 14.07 20.15 4.42
C PRO A 96 12.97 19.08 4.41
N GLY A 97 12.14 19.00 5.46
CA GLY A 97 11.06 18.00 5.58
C GLY A 97 10.86 17.51 7.01
N PRO A 98 10.12 16.41 7.21
CA PRO A 98 9.51 15.55 6.17
C PRO A 98 8.40 16.27 5.38
N VAL A 99 8.34 16.02 4.07
CA VAL A 99 7.25 16.51 3.21
C VAL A 99 6.29 15.36 2.94
N ASN A 100 5.08 15.48 3.46
CA ASN A 100 3.99 14.56 3.23
C ASN A 100 2.92 15.28 2.41
N ASP A 101 2.65 14.79 1.20
CA ASP A 101 1.61 15.38 0.35
C ASP A 101 0.25 14.89 0.85
N VAL A 102 -0.54 15.79 1.46
CA VAL A 102 -1.91 15.47 1.91
C VAL A 102 -2.90 16.04 0.92
N PHE A 103 -3.79 15.19 0.42
CA PHE A 103 -4.81 15.59 -0.54
C PHE A 103 -6.12 14.84 -0.29
N SER A 104 -7.20 15.47 -0.73
CA SER A 104 -8.56 14.93 -0.66
C SER A 104 -9.09 14.70 -2.08
N ARG A 105 -9.75 13.57 -2.25
CA ARG A 105 -10.45 13.13 -3.45
C ARG A 105 -11.91 12.86 -3.11
N GLU A 106 -12.74 12.60 -4.11
CA GLU A 106 -14.12 12.18 -3.86
C GLU A 106 -14.16 10.79 -3.21
N ALA A 107 -13.23 9.90 -3.60
CA ALA A 107 -13.12 8.56 -3.03
C ALA A 107 -12.49 8.49 -1.63
N TYR A 108 -11.45 9.28 -1.36
CA TYR A 108 -10.61 9.10 -0.19
C TYR A 108 -9.80 10.34 0.18
N VAL A 109 -9.25 10.37 1.39
CA VAL A 109 -8.19 11.30 1.80
C VAL A 109 -6.90 10.52 1.96
N ALA A 110 -5.77 11.07 1.51
CA ALA A 110 -4.48 10.39 1.61
C ALA A 110 -3.36 11.31 2.07
N SER A 111 -2.36 10.70 2.70
CA SER A 111 -1.02 11.26 2.82
C SER A 111 -0.07 10.41 2.00
N TYR A 112 0.63 11.01 1.04
CA TYR A 112 1.56 10.31 0.16
C TYR A 112 3.01 10.47 0.64
N ASN A 113 3.74 9.35 0.58
CA ASN A 113 5.14 9.27 0.95
C ASN A 113 6.03 9.42 -0.30
N ARG A 114 6.66 10.58 -0.43
CA ARG A 114 7.57 10.88 -1.55
C ARG A 114 8.79 9.96 -1.60
N GLN A 115 9.23 9.40 -0.47
CA GLN A 115 10.39 8.50 -0.41
C GLN A 115 10.03 7.09 -0.88
N PHE A 116 8.84 6.59 -0.52
CA PHE A 116 8.43 5.22 -0.85
C PHE A 116 7.56 5.10 -2.10
N ARG A 117 7.10 6.23 -2.64
CA ARG A 117 6.29 6.34 -3.87
C ARG A 117 4.92 5.66 -3.75
N HIS A 118 4.34 5.72 -2.56
CA HIS A 118 3.00 5.20 -2.25
C HIS A 118 2.46 5.92 -0.99
N PRO A 119 1.19 5.74 -0.60
CA PRO A 119 0.66 6.31 0.64
C PRO A 119 1.50 6.03 1.89
N ASN A 120 1.58 7.00 2.79
CA ASN A 120 1.73 6.73 4.23
C ASN A 120 0.45 6.10 4.77
N TRP A 121 -0.70 6.67 4.39
CA TRP A 121 -2.03 6.19 4.73
C TRP A 121 -3.06 6.73 3.74
N VAL A 122 -4.17 6.01 3.60
CA VAL A 122 -5.41 6.48 2.98
C VAL A 122 -6.56 6.26 3.95
N ALA A 123 -7.55 7.14 3.93
CA ALA A 123 -8.73 7.09 4.77
C ALA A 123 -9.98 7.12 3.89
N GLU A 124 -10.93 6.24 4.19
CA GLU A 124 -12.23 6.13 3.55
C GLU A 124 -13.36 6.03 4.60
N HIS A 125 -14.58 6.37 4.17
CA HIS A 125 -15.79 6.26 4.98
C HIS A 125 -16.85 5.49 4.19
N LEU A 126 -17.29 4.38 4.76
CA LEU A 126 -18.27 3.49 4.16
C LEU A 126 -19.59 3.58 4.94
N THR A 127 -20.67 3.67 4.18
CA THR A 127 -22.04 3.54 4.67
C THR A 127 -22.78 2.55 3.78
N ALA A 128 -23.92 2.02 4.23
CA ALA A 128 -24.75 1.17 3.38
C ALA A 128 -25.15 1.91 2.07
N ALA A 129 -25.38 3.23 2.16
CA ALA A 129 -25.74 4.07 1.02
C ALA A 129 -24.58 4.31 0.04
N SER A 130 -23.34 4.47 0.52
CA SER A 130 -22.17 4.64 -0.35
C SER A 130 -21.85 3.38 -1.15
N LEU A 131 -22.26 2.21 -0.65
CA LEU A 131 -22.09 0.92 -1.31
C LEU A 131 -23.27 0.53 -2.23
N VAL A 132 -24.27 1.39 -2.42
CA VAL A 132 -25.27 1.17 -3.48
C VAL A 132 -24.64 1.53 -4.82
N ALA A 133 -24.74 0.63 -5.80
CA ALA A 133 -24.22 0.89 -7.14
C ALA A 133 -24.96 2.09 -7.76
N GLY A 134 -24.20 3.05 -8.26
CA GLY A 134 -24.73 4.18 -9.01
C GLY A 134 -25.15 3.75 -10.41
N ASP A 135 -26.11 4.47 -10.99
CA ASP A 135 -26.51 4.22 -12.37
C ASP A 135 -25.35 4.54 -13.32
N GLY A 136 -25.12 3.67 -14.30
CA GLY A 136 -24.03 3.81 -15.27
C GLY A 136 -22.60 3.66 -14.73
N VAL A 137 -22.40 3.32 -13.45
CA VAL A 137 -21.06 3.15 -12.88
C VAL A 137 -20.47 1.79 -13.29
N VAL A 138 -19.35 1.81 -14.00
CA VAL A 138 -18.67 0.62 -14.51
C VAL A 138 -17.26 0.55 -13.96
N ARG A 139 -16.91 -0.61 -13.38
CA ARG A 139 -15.56 -0.86 -12.90
C ARG A 139 -14.58 -1.00 -14.06
N GLY A 140 -13.72 0.01 -14.20
CA GLY A 140 -12.56 -0.04 -15.08
C GLY A 140 -11.41 -0.91 -14.56
N ASN A 141 -10.25 -0.75 -15.19
CA ASN A 141 -8.97 -1.30 -14.73
C ASN A 141 -7.78 -0.41 -15.13
N ASN A 142 -8.04 0.89 -15.31
CA ASN A 142 -7.12 1.84 -15.93
C ASN A 142 -6.32 2.55 -14.85
N PHE A 143 -5.25 1.90 -14.40
CA PHE A 143 -4.28 2.55 -13.51
C PHE A 143 -3.64 3.74 -14.21
N MET A 144 -3.48 4.84 -13.46
CA MET A 144 -2.96 6.09 -14.00
C MET A 144 -2.02 6.76 -13.00
N GLU A 145 -1.04 7.48 -13.55
CA GLU A 145 -0.08 8.25 -12.77
C GLU A 145 -0.76 9.50 -12.23
N ASP A 146 -0.45 9.88 -11.00
CA ASP A 146 -1.13 11.01 -10.34
C ASP A 146 -0.41 12.33 -10.62
N THR A 147 -1.02 13.21 -11.39
CA THR A 147 -0.45 14.51 -11.76
C THR A 147 -0.35 15.50 -10.60
N LEU A 148 -1.00 15.25 -9.46
CA LEU A 148 -0.83 16.07 -8.25
C LEU A 148 0.53 15.85 -7.57
N ILE A 149 1.19 14.71 -7.84
CA ILE A 149 2.49 14.39 -7.29
C ILE A 149 3.57 14.92 -8.25
N PRO A 150 4.57 15.70 -7.77
CA PRO A 150 5.67 16.13 -8.62
C PRO A 150 6.40 14.92 -9.23
N ASP A 151 6.81 15.01 -10.50
CA ASP A 151 7.39 13.88 -11.26
C ASP A 151 8.56 13.21 -10.53
N LEU A 152 9.39 13.97 -9.81
CA LEU A 152 10.52 13.46 -9.02
C LEU A 152 10.11 12.41 -7.94
N TYR A 153 8.87 12.47 -7.48
CA TYR A 153 8.34 11.64 -6.39
C TYR A 153 7.18 10.74 -6.84
N LYS A 154 6.85 10.75 -8.13
CA LYS A 154 5.72 10.02 -8.69
C LYS A 154 6.08 8.56 -8.92
N ALA A 155 5.13 7.66 -8.66
CA ALA A 155 5.18 6.29 -9.15
C ALA A 155 4.77 6.24 -10.61
N HIS A 156 5.47 5.45 -11.42
CA HIS A 156 5.13 5.25 -12.82
C HIS A 156 4.55 3.86 -13.08
N LEU A 157 3.73 3.73 -14.11
CA LEU A 157 3.18 2.41 -14.50
C LEU A 157 4.29 1.41 -14.86
N ALA A 158 5.39 1.92 -15.43
CA ALA A 158 6.56 1.13 -15.80
C ALA A 158 7.24 0.49 -14.58
N ASP A 159 7.16 1.09 -13.38
CA ASP A 159 7.79 0.56 -12.17
C ASP A 159 7.17 -0.76 -11.71
N TYR A 160 5.88 -0.96 -12.00
CA TYR A 160 5.14 -2.18 -11.69
C TYR A 160 5.23 -3.22 -12.81
N PHE A 161 5.66 -2.83 -14.02
CA PHE A 161 5.65 -3.74 -15.16
C PHE A 161 6.68 -4.87 -14.95
N ARG A 162 6.18 -6.12 -14.94
CA ARG A 162 7.00 -7.34 -14.69
C ARG A 162 7.79 -7.32 -13.37
N SER A 163 7.36 -6.54 -12.37
CA SER A 163 8.00 -6.50 -11.05
C SER A 163 7.72 -7.74 -10.19
N GLY A 164 6.70 -8.54 -10.54
CA GLY A 164 6.20 -9.64 -9.71
C GLY A 164 5.14 -9.23 -8.69
N TYR A 165 4.83 -7.93 -8.59
CA TYR A 165 3.83 -7.39 -7.68
C TYR A 165 2.61 -6.84 -8.43
N ASP A 166 1.44 -7.00 -7.82
CA ASP A 166 0.24 -6.31 -8.24
C ASP A 166 0.27 -4.83 -7.81
N ARG A 167 -0.47 -4.01 -8.57
CA ARG A 167 -0.89 -2.66 -8.17
C ARG A 167 -2.03 -2.79 -7.16
N GLY A 168 -1.68 -2.98 -5.89
CA GLY A 168 -2.61 -3.20 -4.80
C GLY A 168 -3.25 -1.89 -4.31
N HIS A 169 -4.58 -1.86 -4.26
CA HIS A 169 -5.33 -0.69 -3.82
C HIS A 169 -5.28 -0.56 -2.29
N MET A 170 -5.13 0.67 -1.79
CA MET A 170 -5.36 0.95 -0.38
C MET A 170 -6.86 1.19 -0.11
N VAL A 171 -7.50 2.08 -0.88
CA VAL A 171 -8.97 2.18 -1.03
C VAL A 171 -9.41 1.41 -2.29
N PRO A 172 -10.21 0.33 -2.16
CA PRO A 172 -10.57 -0.50 -3.30
C PRO A 172 -11.69 0.12 -4.13
N ALA A 173 -11.62 -0.02 -5.46
CA ALA A 173 -12.64 0.48 -6.39
C ALA A 173 -14.08 0.03 -6.07
N ALA A 174 -14.25 -1.16 -5.47
CA ALA A 174 -15.55 -1.71 -5.09
C ALA A 174 -16.27 -0.91 -3.98
N ASP A 175 -15.53 -0.08 -3.25
CA ASP A 175 -16.06 0.77 -2.16
C ASP A 175 -16.60 2.10 -2.71
N CYS A 176 -16.22 2.46 -3.94
CA CYS A 176 -16.61 3.69 -4.62
C CYS A 176 -17.65 3.48 -5.74
N LYS A 177 -18.41 2.37 -5.70
CA LYS A 177 -19.36 1.98 -6.77
C LYS A 177 -20.59 2.87 -6.96
N ARG A 178 -20.75 3.89 -6.14
CA ARG A 178 -21.82 4.89 -6.28
C ARG A 178 -21.49 5.99 -7.28
N ASN A 179 -20.21 6.30 -7.48
CA ASN A 179 -19.77 7.42 -8.31
C ASN A 179 -18.59 6.98 -9.20
N GLN A 180 -18.70 7.19 -10.51
CA GLN A 180 -17.67 6.82 -11.48
C GLN A 180 -16.35 7.56 -11.23
N ASN A 181 -16.38 8.87 -10.97
CA ASN A 181 -15.18 9.67 -10.70
C ASN A 181 -14.47 9.15 -9.45
N ALA A 182 -15.20 8.90 -8.35
CA ALA A 182 -14.64 8.32 -7.15
C ALA A 182 -13.99 6.95 -7.45
N MET A 183 -14.67 6.10 -8.21
CA MET A 183 -14.09 4.82 -8.60
C MET A 183 -12.81 4.97 -9.42
N ASP A 184 -12.80 5.86 -10.41
CA ASP A 184 -11.64 6.12 -11.27
C ASP A 184 -10.47 6.69 -10.46
N GLU A 185 -10.75 7.54 -9.47
CA GLU A 185 -9.74 8.07 -8.54
C GLU A 185 -9.01 6.98 -7.75
N THR A 186 -9.66 5.84 -7.46
CA THR A 186 -8.98 4.73 -6.77
C THR A 186 -7.85 4.10 -7.60
N PHE A 187 -7.83 4.32 -8.92
CA PHE A 187 -6.81 3.80 -9.83
C PHE A 187 -5.58 4.72 -9.97
N TYR A 188 -5.56 5.89 -9.33
CA TYR A 188 -4.34 6.70 -9.24
C TYR A 188 -3.26 5.94 -8.47
N LEU A 189 -2.03 5.91 -9.00
CA LEU A 189 -0.90 5.24 -8.33
C LEU A 189 -0.58 5.83 -6.94
N SER A 190 -1.07 7.02 -6.62
CA SER A 190 -1.01 7.59 -5.27
C SER A 190 -1.92 6.90 -4.25
N ASN A 191 -2.79 5.95 -4.66
CA ASN A 191 -3.56 5.04 -3.81
C ASN A 191 -2.99 3.60 -3.82
N ILE A 192 -1.87 3.37 -4.52
CA ILE A 192 -1.36 2.04 -4.83
C ILE A 192 -0.05 1.77 -4.10
N ALA A 193 0.12 0.52 -3.65
CA ALA A 193 1.42 -0.01 -3.22
C ALA A 193 1.65 -1.41 -3.81
N PRO A 194 2.91 -1.86 -3.95
CA PRO A 194 3.22 -3.21 -4.43
C PRO A 194 2.68 -4.28 -3.48
N GLN A 195 1.78 -5.13 -3.97
CA GLN A 195 1.20 -6.23 -3.20
C GLN A 195 1.47 -7.58 -3.86
N VAL A 196 1.71 -8.62 -3.05
CA VAL A 196 1.73 -10.00 -3.55
C VAL A 196 0.38 -10.32 -4.18
N GLY A 197 0.37 -10.80 -5.43
CA GLY A 197 -0.86 -11.03 -6.19
C GLY A 197 -1.66 -12.22 -5.68
N ASN A 198 -1.21 -13.42 -6.02
CA ASN A 198 -1.88 -14.68 -5.67
C ASN A 198 -1.74 -14.99 -4.16
N GLY A 199 -2.86 -15.23 -3.49
CA GLY A 199 -2.92 -15.54 -2.07
C GLY A 199 -2.91 -14.32 -1.16
N PHE A 200 -2.80 -13.11 -1.68
CA PHE A 200 -2.85 -11.88 -0.90
C PHE A 200 -3.79 -10.84 -1.53
N ASN A 201 -3.32 -9.97 -2.44
CA ASN A 201 -4.13 -8.91 -3.07
C ASN A 201 -5.43 -9.45 -3.69
N ARG A 202 -5.31 -10.54 -4.46
CA ARG A 202 -6.43 -11.13 -5.20
C ARG A 202 -7.33 -12.04 -4.35
N ASP A 203 -6.90 -12.34 -3.12
CA ASP A 203 -7.54 -13.33 -2.24
C ASP A 203 -7.75 -12.73 -0.84
N TYR A 204 -6.85 -12.99 0.10
CA TYR A 204 -7.06 -12.69 1.53
C TYR A 204 -7.29 -11.19 1.80
N TRP A 205 -6.57 -10.30 1.10
CA TRP A 205 -6.75 -8.86 1.21
C TRP A 205 -8.12 -8.43 0.66
N ALA A 206 -8.52 -8.92 -0.52
CA ALA A 206 -9.85 -8.68 -1.08
C ALA A 206 -10.99 -9.22 -0.18
N HIS A 207 -10.77 -10.33 0.51
CA HIS A 207 -11.71 -10.86 1.50
C HIS A 207 -11.80 -9.96 2.74
N PHE A 208 -10.68 -9.39 3.18
CA PHE A 208 -10.65 -8.42 4.28
C PHE A 208 -11.34 -7.09 3.90
N GLU A 209 -11.15 -6.60 2.69
CA GLU A 209 -11.92 -5.45 2.16
C GLU A 209 -13.43 -5.77 2.12
N ASN A 210 -13.79 -7.00 1.75
CA ASN A 210 -15.19 -7.42 1.78
C ASN A 210 -15.76 -7.49 3.21
N PHE A 211 -14.94 -7.86 4.19
CA PHE A 211 -15.31 -7.75 5.59
C PHE A 211 -15.61 -6.29 5.97
N CYS A 212 -14.73 -5.33 5.61
CA CYS A 212 -14.98 -3.90 5.85
C CYS A 212 -16.33 -3.44 5.26
N ARG A 213 -16.63 -3.80 4.01
CA ARG A 213 -17.94 -3.51 3.39
C ARG A 213 -19.11 -4.11 4.17
N ASN A 214 -18.98 -5.36 4.61
CA ASN A 214 -20.05 -6.05 5.34
C ASN A 214 -20.34 -5.44 6.72
N LEU A 215 -19.39 -4.73 7.33
CA LEU A 215 -19.63 -4.00 8.58
C LEU A 215 -20.77 -2.99 8.42
N THR A 216 -20.97 -2.40 7.23
CA THR A 216 -22.06 -1.45 6.96
C THR A 216 -23.47 -2.05 7.08
N LYS A 217 -23.60 -3.38 7.19
CA LYS A 217 -24.87 -4.06 7.50
C LYS A 217 -25.27 -3.95 8.97
N LYS A 218 -24.29 -3.71 9.86
CA LYS A 218 -24.48 -3.62 11.31
C LYS A 218 -24.23 -2.21 11.85
N TYR A 219 -23.32 -1.47 11.23
CA TYR A 219 -22.93 -0.12 11.62
C TYR A 219 -23.36 0.87 10.55
N SER A 220 -23.81 2.03 11.00
CA SER A 220 -24.20 3.14 10.11
C SER A 220 -22.98 3.74 9.43
N ASP A 221 -21.89 3.86 10.19
CA ASP A 221 -20.64 4.46 9.74
C ASP A 221 -19.47 3.50 9.96
N VAL A 222 -18.63 3.33 8.94
CA VAL A 222 -17.40 2.55 9.00
C VAL A 222 -16.26 3.38 8.42
N TYR A 223 -15.33 3.79 9.27
CA TYR A 223 -14.13 4.52 8.87
C TYR A 223 -12.96 3.54 8.78
N VAL A 224 -12.27 3.52 7.66
CA VAL A 224 -11.13 2.62 7.43
C VAL A 224 -9.90 3.45 7.08
N ILE A 225 -8.84 3.28 7.85
CA ILE A 225 -7.52 3.85 7.53
C ILE A 225 -6.61 2.69 7.14
N THR A 226 -6.12 2.73 5.91
CA THR A 226 -5.29 1.68 5.31
C THR A 226 -3.89 2.22 5.03
N GLY A 227 -2.85 1.43 5.24
CA GLY A 227 -1.51 1.83 4.82
C GLY A 227 -0.47 0.71 4.86
N PRO A 228 0.72 0.96 4.30
CA PRO A 228 1.86 0.04 4.31
C PRO A 228 2.69 0.13 5.61
N LEU A 229 3.43 -0.93 5.91
CA LEU A 229 4.38 -1.02 7.02
C LEU A 229 5.70 -1.69 6.63
N TYR A 230 6.75 -1.26 7.30
CA TYR A 230 8.12 -1.76 7.15
C TYR A 230 8.63 -2.28 8.50
N LEU A 231 8.26 -3.52 8.82
CA LEU A 231 8.52 -4.10 10.13
C LEU A 231 9.91 -4.75 10.20
N PRO A 232 10.63 -4.60 11.33
CA PRO A 232 11.92 -5.23 11.50
C PRO A 232 11.79 -6.75 11.65
N GLN A 233 12.75 -7.47 11.09
CA GLN A 233 12.92 -8.91 11.29
C GLN A 233 14.25 -9.16 12.02
N GLN A 234 14.24 -10.11 12.94
CA GLN A 234 15.46 -10.52 13.62
C GLN A 234 16.27 -11.46 12.72
N ASP A 235 17.53 -11.12 12.51
CA ASP A 235 18.47 -12.00 11.82
C ASP A 235 18.79 -13.20 12.73
N PRO A 236 18.49 -14.44 12.30
CA PRO A 236 18.68 -15.63 13.13
C PRO A 236 20.16 -15.97 13.37
N THR A 237 21.09 -15.39 12.61
CA THR A 237 22.52 -15.68 12.71
C THR A 237 23.22 -14.82 13.77
N ASN A 238 22.77 -13.58 13.96
CA ASN A 238 23.42 -12.61 14.85
C ASN A 238 22.47 -11.96 15.87
N GLY A 239 21.18 -12.25 15.82
CA GLY A 239 20.16 -11.75 16.76
C GLY A 239 19.82 -10.26 16.61
N LYS A 240 20.38 -9.54 15.63
CA LYS A 240 20.08 -8.11 15.39
C LYS A 240 18.81 -7.95 14.56
N PHE A 241 18.15 -6.81 14.71
CA PHE A 241 16.95 -6.47 13.96
C PHE A 241 17.29 -5.62 12.75
N PHE A 242 16.71 -5.97 11.60
CA PHE A 242 16.85 -5.22 10.35
C PHE A 242 15.49 -4.99 9.71
N VAL A 243 15.31 -3.81 9.12
CA VAL A 243 14.21 -3.56 8.19
C VAL A 243 14.75 -3.80 6.79
N LYS A 244 14.22 -4.82 6.10
CA LYS A 244 14.59 -5.16 4.73
C LYS A 244 13.34 -5.19 3.86
N TYR A 245 13.39 -4.50 2.74
CA TYR A 245 12.35 -4.49 1.72
C TYR A 245 12.98 -4.38 0.33
N GLU A 246 12.26 -4.86 -0.67
CA GLU A 246 12.61 -4.70 -2.07
C GLU A 246 12.24 -3.28 -2.56
N VAL A 247 12.95 -2.79 -3.57
CA VAL A 247 12.57 -1.57 -4.31
C VAL A 247 12.43 -1.96 -5.78
N ILE A 248 11.24 -1.79 -6.35
CA ILE A 248 10.92 -2.13 -7.74
C ILE A 248 11.05 -0.92 -8.65
N GLY A 249 11.10 -1.17 -9.96
CA GLY A 249 11.36 -0.18 -11.00
C GLY A 249 12.78 -0.27 -11.55
N ASN A 250 13.00 0.31 -12.72
CA ASN A 250 14.32 0.41 -13.33
C ASN A 250 14.54 1.82 -13.91
N PRO A 251 15.29 2.71 -13.21
CA PRO A 251 16.01 2.46 -11.95
C PRO A 251 15.06 2.21 -10.75
N PRO A 252 15.53 1.60 -9.65
CA PRO A 252 14.70 1.34 -8.46
C PRO A 252 14.02 2.61 -7.94
N ASN A 253 12.70 2.56 -7.74
CA ASN A 253 11.88 3.73 -7.42
C ASN A 253 10.89 3.47 -6.27
N ILE A 254 10.11 2.38 -6.33
CA ILE A 254 8.98 2.14 -5.42
C ILE A 254 9.35 1.09 -4.38
N ALA A 255 9.19 1.42 -3.10
CA ALA A 255 9.44 0.46 -2.03
C ALA A 255 8.29 -0.56 -1.92
N VAL A 256 8.64 -1.82 -1.66
CA VAL A 256 7.68 -2.91 -1.45
C VAL A 256 7.42 -3.06 0.05
N PRO A 257 6.20 -2.79 0.55
CA PRO A 257 5.88 -2.93 1.96
C PRO A 257 6.07 -4.36 2.46
N THR A 258 6.56 -4.51 3.68
CA THR A 258 6.64 -5.84 4.33
C THR A 258 5.26 -6.32 4.80
N HIS A 259 4.40 -5.38 5.19
CA HIS A 259 3.08 -5.61 5.75
C HIS A 259 2.14 -4.49 5.31
N PHE A 260 0.85 -4.72 5.45
CA PHE A 260 -0.20 -3.70 5.37
C PHE A 260 -1.02 -3.71 6.65
N TYR A 261 -1.60 -2.56 6.97
CA TYR A 261 -2.55 -2.45 8.06
C TYR A 261 -3.89 -1.91 7.59
N LYS A 262 -4.93 -2.25 8.36
CA LYS A 262 -6.17 -1.46 8.43
C LYS A 262 -6.49 -1.16 9.88
N VAL A 263 -6.78 0.10 10.19
CA VAL A 263 -7.43 0.51 11.44
C VAL A 263 -8.86 0.89 11.12
N ILE A 264 -9.81 0.21 11.74
CA ILE A 264 -11.24 0.30 11.45
C ILE A 264 -11.94 0.85 12.69
N LEU A 265 -12.66 1.96 12.52
CA LEU A 265 -13.58 2.51 13.52
C LEU A 265 -15.00 2.37 12.97
N THR A 266 -15.93 1.91 13.79
CA THR A 266 -17.35 1.77 13.42
C THR A 266 -18.24 2.51 14.39
N ASP A 267 -19.35 3.07 13.94
CA ASP A 267 -20.41 3.65 14.77
C ASP A 267 -21.78 3.09 14.34
N LYS A 268 -22.62 2.69 15.30
CA LYS A 268 -24.02 2.31 15.04
C LYS A 268 -24.91 3.50 14.65
N GLY A 269 -24.38 4.74 14.70
CA GLY A 269 -25.09 5.99 14.43
C GLY A 269 -25.62 6.66 15.70
N ASN A 270 -25.16 6.21 16.85
CA ASN A 270 -25.57 6.72 18.17
C ASN A 270 -24.38 6.90 19.12
N GLY A 271 -23.14 6.85 18.61
CA GLY A 271 -21.92 6.91 19.40
C GLY A 271 -21.50 5.58 20.02
N ASP A 272 -22.25 4.48 19.80
CA ASP A 272 -21.80 3.13 20.18
C ASP A 272 -20.70 2.66 19.22
N MET A 273 -19.47 3.10 19.53
CA MET A 273 -18.31 2.91 18.66
C MET A 273 -17.47 1.69 19.01
N THR A 274 -16.95 1.04 17.97
CA THR A 274 -15.96 -0.04 18.10
C THR A 274 -14.72 0.25 17.27
N ILE A 275 -13.58 -0.31 17.68
CA ILE A 275 -12.30 -0.16 16.99
C ILE A 275 -11.57 -1.50 16.86
N GLY A 276 -10.89 -1.70 15.73
CA GLY A 276 -9.98 -2.81 15.49
C GLY A 276 -8.81 -2.39 14.63
N ALA A 277 -7.62 -2.91 14.94
CA ALA A 277 -6.43 -2.75 14.10
C ALA A 277 -5.92 -4.12 13.69
N PHE A 278 -5.51 -4.23 12.43
CA PHE A 278 -5.04 -5.48 11.83
C PHE A 278 -3.76 -5.22 11.05
N VAL A 279 -2.79 -6.13 11.16
CA VAL A 279 -1.52 -6.08 10.43
C VAL A 279 -1.30 -7.41 9.73
N LEU A 280 -1.26 -7.39 8.41
CA LEU A 280 -1.12 -8.58 7.56
C LEU A 280 0.22 -8.52 6.83
N PRO A 281 0.98 -9.63 6.73
CA PRO A 281 2.19 -9.67 5.91
C PRO A 281 1.82 -9.51 4.43
N ASN A 282 2.66 -8.80 3.68
CA ASN A 282 2.57 -8.73 2.22
C ASN A 282 3.09 -10.02 1.59
N ASP A 283 2.40 -11.12 1.85
CA ASP A 283 2.73 -12.47 1.41
C ASP A 283 1.45 -13.31 1.32
N LYS A 284 1.52 -14.48 0.70
CA LYS A 284 0.41 -15.41 0.59
C LYS A 284 -0.10 -15.82 1.97
N ILE A 285 -1.40 -15.64 2.19
CA ILE A 285 -2.11 -16.06 3.39
C ILE A 285 -3.12 -17.16 3.00
N GLN A 286 -3.15 -18.23 3.79
CA GLN A 286 -4.14 -19.30 3.60
C GLN A 286 -5.52 -18.82 4.05
N ASN A 287 -6.56 -19.11 3.26
CA ASN A 287 -7.93 -18.65 3.53
C ASN A 287 -8.50 -19.17 4.86
N GLU A 288 -7.96 -20.28 5.37
CA GLU A 288 -8.37 -20.89 6.63
C GLU A 288 -7.83 -20.16 7.86
N VAL A 289 -6.83 -19.28 7.70
CA VAL A 289 -6.34 -18.44 8.79
C VAL A 289 -7.45 -17.45 9.17
N PRO A 290 -7.81 -17.30 10.46
CA PRO A 290 -8.82 -16.33 10.86
C PRO A 290 -8.25 -14.91 10.87
N LEU A 291 -9.06 -13.90 10.51
CA LEU A 291 -8.65 -12.49 10.56
C LEU A 291 -8.18 -12.05 11.95
N THR A 292 -8.74 -12.62 13.01
CA THR A 292 -8.34 -12.35 14.39
C THR A 292 -6.88 -12.71 14.68
N ALA A 293 -6.26 -13.61 13.90
CA ALA A 293 -4.83 -13.91 14.01
C ALA A 293 -3.94 -12.71 13.63
N PHE A 294 -4.49 -11.74 12.90
CA PHE A 294 -3.82 -10.51 12.49
C PHE A 294 -4.23 -9.29 13.31
N GLN A 295 -5.13 -9.46 14.29
CA GLN A 295 -5.56 -8.36 15.14
C GLN A 295 -4.43 -7.95 16.09
N VAL A 296 -4.16 -6.66 16.18
CA VAL A 296 -3.16 -6.06 17.07
C VAL A 296 -3.77 -4.89 17.85
N PRO A 297 -3.15 -4.45 18.96
CA PRO A 297 -3.49 -3.17 19.57
C PRO A 297 -3.27 -2.02 18.58
N VAL A 298 -4.08 -0.96 18.65
CA VAL A 298 -3.93 0.20 17.75
C VAL A 298 -2.57 0.87 17.96
N GLU A 299 -2.10 0.91 19.21
CA GLU A 299 -0.82 1.45 19.63
C GLU A 299 0.37 0.74 18.96
N ALA A 300 0.21 -0.55 18.62
CA ALA A 300 1.23 -1.30 17.89
C ALA A 300 1.38 -0.77 16.45
N VAL A 301 0.25 -0.43 15.80
CA VAL A 301 0.26 0.19 14.47
C VAL A 301 0.80 1.62 14.56
N GLU A 302 0.37 2.41 15.56
CA GLU A 302 0.89 3.77 15.79
C GLU A 302 2.41 3.76 15.98
N LYS A 303 2.92 2.88 16.84
CA LYS A 303 4.36 2.72 17.07
C LYS A 303 5.12 2.30 15.81
N ALA A 304 4.56 1.42 14.99
CA ALA A 304 5.21 0.90 13.79
C ALA A 304 5.17 1.87 12.60
N SER A 305 4.10 2.66 12.48
CA SER A 305 3.88 3.61 11.37
C SER A 305 4.37 5.03 11.67
N GLY A 306 4.51 5.39 12.94
CA GLY A 306 4.74 6.78 13.37
C GLY A 306 3.51 7.68 13.24
N LEU A 307 2.32 7.09 13.02
CA LEU A 307 1.04 7.79 12.91
C LEU A 307 0.26 7.71 14.21
N LYS A 308 -0.81 8.50 14.29
CA LYS A 308 -1.82 8.38 15.34
C LYS A 308 -3.20 8.30 14.72
N PHE A 309 -4.03 7.40 15.22
CA PHE A 309 -5.33 7.10 14.62
C PHE A 309 -6.46 7.51 15.54
N PHE A 310 -7.41 8.28 14.99
CA PHE A 310 -8.60 8.76 15.70
C PHE A 310 -8.28 9.56 16.97
N GLU A 311 -7.30 10.46 16.91
CA GLU A 311 -6.80 11.24 18.06
C GLU A 311 -7.86 12.08 18.79
N MET A 312 -8.95 12.42 18.11
CA MET A 312 -10.05 13.18 18.69
C MET A 312 -10.96 12.34 19.60
N LEU A 313 -10.76 11.02 19.67
CA LEU A 313 -11.57 10.10 20.47
C LEU A 313 -10.80 9.60 21.70
N GLU A 314 -11.51 9.42 22.80
CA GLU A 314 -10.96 8.75 23.97
C GLU A 314 -10.90 7.23 23.72
N ARG A 315 -9.70 6.71 23.47
CA ARG A 315 -9.48 5.29 23.11
C ARG A 315 -10.09 4.29 24.10
N LYS A 316 -10.12 4.63 25.39
CA LYS A 316 -10.69 3.78 26.46
C LYS A 316 -12.20 3.60 26.37
N ALA A 317 -12.90 4.53 25.73
CA ALA A 317 -14.35 4.45 25.54
C ALA A 317 -14.76 3.53 24.38
N LEU A 318 -13.81 3.17 23.50
CA LEU A 318 -14.08 2.38 22.31
C LEU A 318 -14.11 0.88 22.62
N LYS A 319 -15.13 0.18 22.11
CA LYS A 319 -15.24 -1.28 22.25
C LYS A 319 -14.35 -1.99 21.23
N ASN A 320 -14.00 -3.25 21.50
CA ASN A 320 -13.23 -4.05 20.54
C ASN A 320 -14.14 -4.58 19.41
N LEU A 321 -13.79 -4.27 18.16
CA LEU A 321 -14.56 -4.66 16.97
C LEU A 321 -14.77 -6.19 16.85
N CYS A 322 -13.74 -7.00 17.12
CA CYS A 322 -13.83 -8.45 16.99
C CYS A 322 -14.60 -9.13 18.12
N LYS A 323 -14.75 -8.46 19.28
CA LYS A 323 -15.70 -8.92 20.31
C LYS A 323 -17.16 -8.67 19.91
N ASP A 324 -17.42 -7.66 19.09
CA ASP A 324 -18.79 -7.32 18.66
C ASP A 324 -19.20 -8.00 17.34
N THR A 325 -18.25 -8.38 16.48
CA THR A 325 -18.53 -8.94 15.13
C THR A 325 -17.93 -10.32 14.87
N GLU A 326 -17.17 -10.87 15.81
CA GLU A 326 -16.33 -12.09 15.64
C GLU A 326 -15.24 -11.99 14.56
N CYS A 327 -15.18 -10.88 13.79
CA CYS A 327 -14.21 -10.66 12.71
C CYS A 327 -14.08 -11.83 11.72
N LYS A 328 -15.20 -12.48 11.38
CA LYS A 328 -15.23 -13.58 10.42
C LYS A 328 -15.17 -13.05 8.98
N ILE A 329 -14.17 -13.49 8.23
CA ILE A 329 -14.05 -13.20 6.80
C ILE A 329 -14.91 -14.18 6.00
N LEU A 330 -15.63 -13.66 5.01
CA LEU A 330 -16.34 -14.47 4.02
C LEU A 330 -15.44 -14.70 2.81
N ILE A 331 -15.08 -15.97 2.58
CA ILE A 331 -14.28 -16.40 1.43
C ILE A 331 -15.18 -16.44 0.20
N HIS A 332 -14.79 -15.75 -0.88
CA HIS A 332 -15.56 -15.75 -2.11
C HIS A 332 -15.39 -17.09 -2.86
N PRO A 333 -16.44 -17.76 -3.37
CA PRO A 333 -16.31 -19.07 -4.02
C PRO A 333 -15.27 -19.15 -5.14
N LYS A 334 -15.08 -18.05 -5.90
CA LYS A 334 -14.05 -17.95 -6.94
C LYS A 334 -12.61 -18.12 -6.42
N SER A 335 -12.30 -17.75 -5.17
CA SER A 335 -10.95 -17.99 -4.60
C SER A 335 -10.75 -19.45 -4.17
N LEU A 336 -11.81 -20.25 -4.10
CA LEU A 336 -11.74 -21.70 -3.87
C LEU A 336 -11.50 -22.48 -5.17
N GLN A 337 -11.85 -21.92 -6.33
CA GLN A 337 -11.79 -22.59 -7.64
C GLN A 337 -10.38 -22.62 -8.26
N ASN A 338 -9.44 -21.80 -7.78
CA ASN A 338 -8.09 -21.66 -8.35
C ASN A 338 -7.04 -22.65 -7.81
N ARG A 339 -7.45 -23.76 -7.19
CA ARG A 339 -6.49 -24.78 -6.71
C ARG A 339 -5.97 -25.71 -7.84
N ASP A 340 -6.64 -25.80 -8.99
CA ASP A 340 -6.34 -26.81 -10.03
C ASP A 340 -6.13 -26.30 -11.48
N GLN A 341 -6.13 -24.99 -11.74
CA GLN A 341 -5.93 -24.49 -13.12
C GLN A 341 -4.55 -23.87 -13.34
N LYS A 342 -3.72 -24.68 -14.02
CA LYS A 342 -2.50 -24.41 -14.78
C LYS A 342 -2.06 -22.94 -14.88
N ALA A 343 -0.81 -22.72 -14.48
CA ALA A 343 -0.01 -21.56 -14.88
C ALA A 343 -0.18 -21.28 -16.37
N LEU A 344 -0.60 -20.06 -16.71
CA LEU A 344 -0.57 -19.58 -18.09
C LEU A 344 0.90 -19.47 -18.54
N PRO A 345 1.24 -19.92 -19.76
CA PRO A 345 2.60 -19.87 -20.26
C PRO A 345 3.08 -18.43 -20.43
N ALA A 346 4.34 -18.20 -20.08
CA ALA A 346 5.02 -16.94 -20.32
C ALA A 346 5.19 -16.70 -21.84
N HIS A 347 4.65 -15.60 -22.34
CA HIS A 347 5.02 -14.96 -23.60
C HIS A 347 5.34 -13.49 -23.36
#